data_AF-A0A956S4W8-F1
#
_entry.id   AF-A0A956S4W8-F1
#
_cell.length_a   1.000
_cell.length_b   1.000
_cell.length_c   1.000
_cell.angle_alpha   90.00
_cell.angle_beta   90.00
_cell.angle_gamma   90.00
#
_symmetry.space_group_name_H-M   'P 1'
#
loop_
_entity.id
_entity.type
_entity.pdbx_description
1 polymer ?
#
loop_
_entity_poly.entity_id
_entity_poly.type
_entity_poly.pdbx_seq_one_letter_code
_entity_poly.pdbx_strand_id
1 'polypeptide(L)'
;MNACQKYEQNLVLLLYDELEAVAKAELEAHLHACPACREALQTLRELHHDVPRQPLIEPDDASLQVLRNVVSLKVREQTRQKRGWALFSFVQPSPAFQLGFAVLLLAFGFLLGRQVLPEAQPVPQQPGMDLESLLTASQRIQSANSQIDPF
;
A
#
# COMPACT_ATOMS: atom_id res chain seq x y z
N MET A 1 22.33 22.88 -16.67
CA MET A 1 21.10 22.22 -17.15
C MET A 1 19.83 22.76 -16.49
N ASN A 2 19.88 23.45 -15.35
CA ASN A 2 18.68 24.00 -14.67
C ASN A 2 18.16 25.35 -15.24
N ALA A 3 18.88 25.98 -16.16
CA ALA A 3 18.51 27.31 -16.68
C ALA A 3 17.29 27.29 -17.62
N CYS A 4 16.98 26.13 -18.23
CA CYS A 4 15.87 26.00 -19.17
C CYS A 4 14.52 25.69 -18.50
N GLN A 5 14.54 25.22 -17.25
CA GLN A 5 13.35 24.72 -16.56
C GLN A 5 12.26 25.80 -16.38
N LYS A 6 12.66 27.05 -16.10
CA LYS A 6 11.74 28.20 -16.06
C LYS A 6 11.06 28.43 -17.41
N TYR A 7 11.81 28.26 -18.50
CA TYR A 7 11.30 28.52 -19.85
C TYR A 7 10.40 27.41 -20.36
N GLU A 8 10.64 26.15 -19.99
CA GLU A 8 9.77 25.01 -20.34
C GLU A 8 8.33 25.21 -19.88
N GLN A 9 8.11 25.70 -18.66
CA GLN A 9 6.78 26.04 -18.15
C GLN A 9 6.15 27.19 -18.95
N ASN A 10 6.96 28.20 -19.28
CA ASN A 10 6.50 29.35 -20.07
C ASN A 10 6.17 28.97 -21.53
N LEU A 11 6.73 27.89 -22.09
CA LEU A 11 6.35 27.40 -23.42
C LEU A 11 4.88 26.98 -23.47
N VAL A 12 4.39 26.33 -22.41
CA VAL A 12 2.99 25.90 -22.31
C VAL A 12 2.08 27.12 -22.16
N LEU A 13 2.43 28.05 -21.27
CA LEU A 13 1.67 29.29 -21.08
C LEU A 13 1.64 30.14 -22.36
N LEU A 14 2.75 30.18 -23.11
CA LEU A 14 2.81 30.86 -24.40
C LEU A 14 1.86 30.23 -25.42
N LEU A 15 1.72 28.91 -25.44
CA LEU A 15 0.84 28.20 -26.38
C LEU A 15 -0.63 28.55 -26.17
N TYR A 16 -1.04 28.74 -24.92
CA TYR A 16 -2.41 29.09 -24.55
C TYR A 16 -2.65 30.60 -24.42
N ASP A 17 -1.66 31.42 -24.77
CA ASP A 17 -1.67 32.89 -24.66
C ASP A 17 -1.93 33.40 -23.22
N GLU A 18 -1.47 32.64 -22.23
CA GLU A 18 -1.59 32.94 -20.79
C GLU A 18 -0.32 33.60 -20.21
N LEU A 19 0.69 33.83 -21.04
CA LEU A 19 1.97 34.37 -20.60
C LEU A 19 1.96 35.92 -20.62
N GLU A 20 2.32 36.53 -19.49
CA GLU A 20 2.43 37.99 -19.38
C GLU A 20 3.46 38.58 -20.36
N ALA A 21 3.21 39.81 -20.81
CA ALA A 21 4.02 40.46 -21.86
C ALA A 21 5.53 40.52 -21.54
N VAL A 22 5.89 40.76 -20.27
CA VAL A 22 7.30 40.81 -19.85
C VAL A 22 7.94 39.42 -19.94
N ALA A 23 7.27 38.39 -19.42
CA ALA A 23 7.76 37.02 -19.46
C ALA A 23 7.81 36.46 -20.90
N LYS A 24 6.93 36.92 -21.78
CA LYS A 24 6.93 36.60 -23.21
C LYS A 24 8.19 37.15 -23.91
N ALA A 25 8.55 38.41 -23.67
CA ALA A 25 9.77 39.00 -24.22
C ALA A 25 11.05 38.28 -23.71
N GLU A 26 11.09 37.92 -22.43
CA GLU A 26 12.19 37.12 -21.87
C GLU A 26 12.30 35.74 -22.54
N LEU A 27 11.17 35.07 -22.74
CA LEU A 27 11.11 33.75 -23.38
C LEU A 27 11.54 33.82 -24.85
N GLU A 28 11.09 34.83 -25.60
CA GLU A 28 11.48 35.05 -27.00
C GLU A 28 13.00 35.24 -27.13
N ALA A 29 13.61 36.05 -26.26
CA ALA A 29 15.06 36.21 -26.21
C ALA A 29 15.77 34.87 -25.93
N HIS A 30 15.24 34.05 -25.01
CA HIS A 30 15.78 32.73 -24.72
C HIS A 30 15.66 31.78 -25.93
N LEU A 31 14.52 31.80 -26.63
CA LEU A 31 14.27 30.99 -27.82
C LEU A 31 15.23 31.34 -28.97
N HIS A 32 15.70 32.58 -29.08
CA HIS A 32 16.74 32.92 -30.05
C HIS A 32 18.09 32.26 -29.72
N ALA A 33 18.45 32.17 -28.44
CA ALA A 33 19.73 31.62 -27.99
C ALA A 33 19.74 30.08 -27.84
N CYS A 34 18.61 29.47 -27.48
CA CYS A 34 18.56 28.04 -27.11
C CYS A 34 17.86 27.18 -28.18
N PRO A 35 18.57 26.28 -28.88
CA PRO A 35 17.96 25.36 -29.85
C PRO A 35 17.03 24.33 -29.20
N ALA A 36 17.37 23.82 -28.01
CA ALA A 36 16.57 22.80 -27.33
C ALA A 36 15.16 23.31 -26.97
N CYS A 37 15.03 24.55 -26.48
CA CYS A 37 13.73 25.13 -26.18
C CYS A 37 12.91 25.44 -27.43
N ARG A 38 13.56 25.71 -28.58
CA ARG A 38 12.85 25.85 -29.86
C ARG A 38 12.26 24.52 -30.33
N GLU A 39 13.03 23.45 -30.23
CA GLU A 39 12.56 22.11 -30.55
C GLU A 39 11.40 21.70 -29.64
N ALA A 40 11.52 21.92 -28.33
CA ALA A 40 10.46 21.64 -27.37
C ALA A 40 9.16 22.42 -27.68
N LEU A 41 9.27 23.70 -28.07
CA LEU A 41 8.11 24.50 -28.48
C LEU A 41 7.45 23.95 -29.75
N GLN A 42 8.25 23.47 -30.70
CA GLN A 42 7.75 22.87 -31.93
C GLN A 42 7.03 21.55 -31.65
N THR A 43 7.62 20.65 -30.86
CA THR A 43 6.97 19.41 -30.43
C THR A 43 5.65 19.68 -29.72
N LEU A 44 5.60 20.71 -28.86
CA LEU A 44 4.39 21.10 -28.15
C LEU A 44 3.28 21.60 -29.11
N ARG A 45 3.65 22.35 -30.16
CA ARG A 45 2.71 22.81 -31.20
C ARG A 45 2.19 21.65 -32.04
N GLU A 46 3.04 20.71 -32.40
CA GLU A 46 2.67 19.49 -33.13
C GLU A 46 1.69 18.66 -32.29
N LEU A 47 2.00 18.38 -31.03
CA LEU A 47 1.09 17.72 -30.08
C LEU A 47 -0.26 18.44 -29.97
N HIS A 48 -0.25 19.76 -29.82
CA HIS A 48 -1.48 20.54 -29.72
C HIS A 48 -2.33 20.50 -31.00
N HIS A 49 -1.69 20.40 -32.17
CA HIS A 49 -2.38 20.25 -33.45
C HIS A 49 -2.94 18.84 -33.64
N ASP A 50 -2.16 17.83 -33.30
CA ASP A 50 -2.48 16.42 -33.54
C ASP A 50 -3.50 15.87 -32.54
N VAL A 51 -3.62 16.45 -31.35
CA VAL A 51 -4.63 16.04 -30.37
C VAL A 51 -6.00 16.51 -30.88
N PRO A 52 -6.89 15.57 -31.30
CA PRO A 52 -8.19 15.94 -31.81
C PRO A 52 -9.02 16.54 -30.68
N ARG A 53 -9.28 17.84 -30.79
CA ARG A 53 -10.27 18.51 -29.94
C ARG A 53 -11.64 18.11 -30.42
N GLN A 54 -12.22 17.10 -29.78
CA GLN A 54 -13.64 16.84 -29.98
C GLN A 54 -14.39 18.11 -29.57
N PRO A 55 -15.34 18.60 -30.39
CA PRO A 55 -16.21 19.66 -29.95
C PRO A 55 -16.84 19.21 -28.64
N LEU A 56 -16.94 20.13 -27.68
CA LEU A 56 -17.66 19.87 -26.44
C LEU A 56 -19.14 19.72 -26.82
N ILE A 57 -19.53 18.51 -27.17
CA ILE A 57 -20.93 18.15 -27.41
C ILE A 57 -21.54 18.09 -26.02
N GLU A 58 -22.27 19.15 -25.66
CA GLU A 58 -23.09 19.12 -24.45
C GLU A 58 -24.11 17.98 -24.64
N PRO A 59 -24.05 16.92 -23.81
CA PRO A 59 -25.01 15.83 -23.91
C PRO A 59 -26.42 16.35 -23.61
N ASP A 60 -27.40 15.85 -24.34
CA ASP A 60 -28.80 16.21 -24.09
C ASP A 60 -29.28 15.68 -22.73
N ASP A 61 -30.31 16.30 -22.18
CA ASP A 61 -30.86 15.95 -20.87
C ASP A 61 -31.28 14.47 -20.78
N ALA A 62 -31.74 13.87 -21.88
CA ALA A 62 -32.13 12.45 -21.87
C ALA A 62 -30.90 11.54 -21.74
N SER A 63 -29.80 11.82 -22.44
CA SER A 63 -28.53 11.10 -22.26
C SER A 63 -27.98 11.23 -20.84
N LEU A 64 -28.06 12.43 -20.25
CA LEU A 64 -27.66 12.65 -18.86
C LEU A 64 -28.51 11.85 -17.87
N GLN A 65 -29.82 11.77 -18.09
CA GLN A 65 -30.72 10.96 -17.26
C GLN A 65 -30.39 9.47 -17.36
N VAL A 66 -30.14 8.96 -18.56
CA VAL A 66 -29.72 7.56 -18.78
C VAL A 66 -28.42 7.29 -18.02
N LEU A 67 -27.42 8.16 -18.16
CA LEU A 67 -26.13 7.99 -17.49
C LEU A 67 -26.28 8.01 -15.96
N ARG A 68 -27.06 8.95 -15.41
CA ARG A 68 -27.37 9.00 -13.96
C ARG A 68 -28.02 7.72 -13.48
N ASN A 69 -28.97 7.18 -14.24
CA ASN A 69 -29.66 5.94 -13.88
C ASN A 69 -28.67 4.77 -13.86
N VAL A 70 -27.86 4.60 -14.90
CA VAL A 70 -26.83 3.53 -14.98
C VAL A 70 -25.84 3.63 -13.82
N VAL A 71 -25.31 4.83 -13.55
CA VAL A 71 -24.38 5.05 -12.43
C VAL A 71 -25.05 4.74 -11.10
N SER A 72 -26.28 5.22 -10.88
CA SER A 72 -27.01 4.99 -9.63
C SER A 72 -27.28 3.50 -9.37
N LEU A 73 -27.58 2.73 -10.42
CA LEU A 73 -27.76 1.29 -10.32
C LEU A 73 -26.47 0.59 -9.91
N LYS A 74 -25.35 0.93 -10.56
CA LYS A 74 -24.03 0.34 -10.26
C LYS A 74 -23.55 0.67 -8.84
N VAL A 75 -23.77 1.90 -8.38
CA VAL A 75 -23.47 2.31 -6.99
C VAL A 75 -24.32 1.54 -5.99
N ARG A 76 -25.63 1.36 -6.27
CA ARG A 76 -26.54 0.59 -5.41
C ARG A 76 -26.14 -0.88 -5.32
N GLU A 77 -25.73 -1.48 -6.44
CA GLU A 77 -25.26 -2.87 -6.49
C GLU A 77 -24.00 -3.08 -5.61
N GLN A 78 -22.99 -2.22 -5.77
CA GLN A 78 -21.78 -2.28 -4.95
C GLN A 78 -22.08 -2.07 -3.45
N THR A 79 -23.02 -1.18 -3.14
CA THR A 79 -23.42 -0.92 -1.75
C THR A 79 -24.18 -2.12 -1.16
N ARG A 80 -25.05 -2.78 -1.93
CA ARG A 80 -25.76 -4.00 -1.50
C ARG A 80 -24.80 -5.16 -1.25
N GLN A 81 -23.79 -5.34 -2.12
CA GLN A 81 -22.78 -6.39 -1.96
C GLN A 81 -22.00 -6.21 -0.65
N LYS A 82 -21.60 -4.98 -0.31
CA LYS A 82 -20.95 -4.68 0.98
C LYS A 82 -21.88 -4.86 2.18
N ARG A 83 -23.18 -4.59 2.02
CA ARG A 83 -24.18 -4.78 3.08
C ARG A 83 -24.43 -6.26 3.43
N GLY A 84 -24.25 -7.18 2.47
CA GLY A 84 -24.30 -8.62 2.71
C GLY A 84 -23.24 -9.11 3.71
N TRP A 85 -22.03 -8.54 3.65
CA TRP A 85 -20.97 -8.78 4.65
C TRP A 85 -21.17 -7.99 5.95
N ALA A 86 -21.78 -6.80 5.88
CA ALA A 86 -22.08 -6.01 7.08
C ALA A 86 -23.12 -6.68 8.00
N LEU A 87 -24.05 -7.47 7.47
CA LEU A 87 -24.98 -8.27 8.29
C LEU A 87 -24.26 -9.34 9.12
N PHE A 88 -23.18 -9.92 8.62
CA PHE A 88 -22.30 -10.81 9.42
C PHE A 88 -21.46 -10.03 10.45
N SER A 89 -21.14 -8.77 10.16
CA SER A 89 -20.44 -7.88 11.10
C SER A 89 -21.30 -7.37 12.26
N PHE A 90 -22.63 -7.54 12.23
CA PHE A 90 -23.52 -7.15 13.35
C PHE A 90 -23.52 -8.15 14.50
N VAL A 91 -22.99 -9.36 14.29
CA VAL A 91 -22.65 -10.27 15.38
C VAL A 91 -21.25 -9.91 15.88
N GLN A 92 -21.07 -8.66 16.35
CA GLN A 92 -19.97 -8.39 17.25
C GLN A 92 -20.41 -8.87 18.64
N PRO A 93 -19.91 -10.02 19.14
CA PRO A 93 -20.19 -10.40 20.52
C PRO A 93 -19.73 -9.24 21.41
N SER A 94 -20.60 -8.84 22.35
CA SER A 94 -20.28 -7.79 23.31
C SER A 94 -18.92 -8.09 23.98
N PRO A 95 -18.14 -7.08 24.38
CA PRO A 95 -16.83 -7.30 24.99
C PRO A 95 -16.90 -8.22 26.22
N ALA A 96 -18.03 -8.21 26.93
CA ALA A 96 -18.31 -9.12 28.04
C ALA A 96 -18.42 -10.59 27.60
N PHE A 97 -19.04 -10.87 26.45
CA PHE A 97 -19.15 -12.24 25.91
C PHE A 97 -17.80 -12.77 25.44
N GLN A 98 -16.94 -11.91 24.86
CA GLN A 98 -15.59 -12.29 24.44
C GLN A 98 -14.73 -12.71 25.63
N LEU A 99 -14.78 -11.94 26.73
CA LEU A 99 -14.07 -12.28 27.97
C LEU A 99 -14.63 -13.57 28.60
N GLY A 100 -15.95 -13.70 28.66
CA GLY A 100 -16.60 -14.91 29.17
C GLY A 100 -16.23 -16.16 28.38
N PHE A 101 -16.21 -16.07 27.05
CA PHE A 101 -15.83 -17.18 26.17
C PHE A 101 -14.34 -17.53 26.27
N ALA A 102 -13.46 -16.53 26.38
CA ALA A 102 -12.03 -16.76 26.60
C ALA A 102 -11.76 -17.48 27.93
N VAL A 103 -12.41 -17.04 29.01
CA VAL A 103 -12.32 -17.70 30.32
C VAL A 103 -12.89 -19.12 30.26
N LEU A 104 -14.00 -19.32 29.54
CA LEU A 104 -14.60 -20.63 29.36
C LEU A 104 -13.67 -21.58 28.60
N LEU A 105 -13.05 -21.12 27.51
CA LEU A 105 -12.07 -21.91 26.75
C LEU A 105 -10.83 -22.25 27.60
N LEU A 106 -10.32 -21.29 28.38
CA LEU A 106 -9.21 -21.53 29.30
C LEU A 106 -9.59 -22.53 30.39
N ALA A 107 -10.77 -22.39 31.00
CA ALA A 107 -11.26 -23.30 32.02
C ALA A 107 -11.46 -24.71 31.44
N PHE A 108 -12.03 -24.81 30.24
CA PHE A 108 -12.26 -26.08 29.55
C PHE A 108 -10.94 -26.75 29.16
N GLY A 109 -10.00 -25.99 28.58
CA GLY A 109 -8.65 -26.46 28.26
C GLY A 109 -7.86 -26.89 29.51
N PHE A 110 -7.99 -26.16 30.62
CA PHE A 110 -7.38 -26.52 31.90
C PHE A 110 -7.98 -27.79 32.48
N LEU A 111 -9.31 -27.94 32.44
CA LEU A 111 -10.00 -29.14 32.92
C LEU A 111 -9.59 -30.37 32.11
N LEU A 112 -9.55 -30.25 30.78
CA LEU A 112 -9.10 -31.30 29.89
C LEU A 112 -7.62 -31.63 30.12
N GLY A 113 -6.76 -30.60 30.22
CA GLY A 113 -5.33 -30.78 30.49
C GLY A 113 -5.07 -31.51 31.80
N ARG A 114 -5.81 -31.17 32.87
CA ARG A 114 -5.67 -31.83 34.18
C ARG A 114 -6.05 -33.31 34.14
N GLN A 115 -7.01 -33.70 33.30
CA GLN A 115 -7.37 -35.10 33.12
C GLN A 115 -6.36 -35.88 32.26
N VAL A 116 -5.52 -35.17 31.50
CA VAL A 116 -4.53 -35.75 30.58
C VAL A 116 -3.11 -35.66 31.14
N LEU A 117 -2.89 -35.20 32.37
CA LEU A 117 -1.59 -35.38 33.03
C LEU A 117 -1.46 -36.83 33.54
N PRO A 118 -0.68 -37.71 32.88
CA PRO A 118 -0.19 -38.91 33.54
C PRO A 118 0.67 -38.47 34.74
N GLU A 119 0.58 -39.24 35.82
CA GLU A 119 1.33 -39.12 37.05
C GLU A 119 2.66 -38.42 36.84
N ALA A 120 2.79 -37.18 37.36
CA ALA A 120 4.02 -36.43 37.26
C ALA A 120 5.13 -37.28 37.88
N GLN A 121 6.02 -37.83 37.04
CA GLN A 121 7.20 -38.51 37.52
C GLN A 121 7.93 -37.53 38.44
N PRO A 122 8.23 -37.91 39.70
CA PRO A 122 8.97 -37.03 40.59
C PRO A 122 10.28 -36.70 39.88
N VAL A 123 10.46 -35.41 39.57
CA VAL A 123 11.74 -34.91 39.04
C VAL A 123 12.81 -35.39 40.01
N PRO A 124 13.76 -36.24 39.59
CA PRO A 124 14.77 -36.75 40.49
C PRO A 124 15.58 -35.55 40.99
N GLN A 125 15.49 -35.30 42.31
CA GLN A 125 16.36 -34.35 42.99
C GLN A 125 17.79 -34.90 42.88
N GLN A 126 18.55 -34.44 41.90
CA GLN A 126 19.98 -34.72 41.83
C GLN A 126 20.67 -33.86 42.91
N PRO A 127 21.25 -34.47 43.95
CA PRO A 127 22.03 -33.73 44.92
C PRO A 127 23.41 -33.45 44.31
N GLY A 128 23.77 -32.17 44.17
CA GLY A 128 25.12 -31.76 43.77
C GLY A 128 25.32 -31.42 42.29
N MET A 129 24.48 -30.56 41.71
CA MET A 129 24.89 -29.81 40.51
C MET A 129 25.71 -28.59 40.95
N ASP A 130 27.00 -28.83 41.18
CA ASP A 130 27.96 -27.76 41.43
C ASP A 130 28.09 -26.90 40.16
N LEU A 131 28.05 -25.58 40.34
CA LEU A 131 28.09 -24.59 39.26
C LEU A 131 29.34 -24.74 38.36
N GLU A 132 30.43 -25.29 38.91
CA GLU A 132 31.61 -25.66 38.14
C GLU A 132 31.32 -26.72 37.08
N SER A 133 30.45 -27.70 37.34
CA SER A 133 30.09 -28.73 36.34
C SER A 133 29.33 -28.17 35.13
N LEU A 134 28.56 -27.09 35.32
CA LEU A 134 27.86 -26.38 34.24
C LEU A 134 28.79 -25.46 33.44
N LEU A 135 29.88 -24.98 34.04
CA LEU A 135 30.88 -24.12 33.38
C LEU A 135 31.97 -24.94 32.68
N THR A 136 32.27 -26.15 33.14
CA THR A 136 33.26 -27.05 32.52
C THR A 136 32.64 -28.01 31.49
N ALA A 137 31.31 -28.09 31.42
CA ALA A 137 30.59 -28.73 30.31
C ALA A 137 30.61 -27.87 29.03
N SER A 138 31.79 -27.34 28.66
CA SER A 138 32.10 -26.97 27.27
C SER A 138 32.29 -28.25 26.46
N GLN A 139 31.25 -29.08 26.40
CA GLN A 139 31.26 -30.30 25.64
C GLN A 139 31.03 -29.90 24.18
N ARG A 140 32.08 -30.08 23.37
CA ARG A 140 32.03 -30.04 21.89
C ARG A 140 30.72 -30.66 21.44
N ILE A 141 29.88 -29.86 20.78
CA ILE A 141 28.80 -30.38 19.95
C ILE A 141 29.49 -31.25 18.89
N GLN A 142 29.46 -32.57 19.05
CA GLN A 142 29.72 -33.50 17.96
C GLN A 142 28.52 -33.39 17.02
N SER A 143 28.55 -32.45 16.08
CA SER A 143 27.64 -32.49 14.94
C SER A 143 28.03 -33.71 14.12
N ALA A 144 27.19 -34.74 14.14
CA ALA A 144 27.42 -36.01 13.47
C ALA A 144 27.53 -35.93 11.93
N ASN A 145 27.56 -34.75 11.29
CA ASN A 145 27.57 -34.68 9.82
C ASN A 145 27.94 -33.32 9.19
N SER A 146 29.11 -32.76 9.49
CA SER A 146 29.69 -31.74 8.57
C SER A 146 31.20 -31.59 8.75
N GLN A 147 31.95 -32.25 7.88
CA GLN A 147 33.34 -31.91 7.61
C GLN A 147 33.30 -30.78 6.56
N ILE A 148 33.60 -29.55 7.00
CA ILE A 148 33.89 -28.43 6.11
C ILE A 148 35.37 -28.15 6.28
N ASP A 149 36.18 -28.58 5.33
CA ASP A 149 37.59 -28.18 5.21
C ASP A 149 37.63 -26.78 4.58
N PRO A 150 38.25 -25.77 5.22
CA PRO A 150 38.51 -24.48 4.62
C PRO A 150 39.99 -24.38 4.23
N PHE A 151 40.36 -24.97 3.10
CA PHE A 151 41.50 -24.55 2.26
C PHE A 151 41.19 -24.81 0.79
#